data_AF-A0A7X8VNN8-F1
#
_entry.id   AF-A0A7X8VNN8-F1
#
_cell.length_a   1.000
_cell.length_b   1.000
_cell.length_c   1.000
_cell.angle_alpha   90.00
_cell.angle_beta   90.00
_cell.angle_gamma   90.00
#
_symmetry.space_group_name_H-M   'P 1'
#
loop_
_entity.id
_entity.type
_entity.pdbx_description
1 polymer ?
#
loop_
_entity_poly.entity_id
_entity_poly.type
_entity_poly.pdbx_seq_one_letter_code
_entity_poly.pdbx_strand_id
1 'polypeptide(L)'
;LEYKKIAEDSGLAAETLASGISWAVSPSDADPAVRARSIDIHAKALQRAAWLGCEAMLFVPGAVVIPWEPGYRPVRYDLALERARHAVIELGEVAADLGVVLAVENVWNGLFYSPLEFAGFIDEIGNPAVGVYFDVGNILNHQQWPPHWIELLDLRISRVHLKDFQLSNGTMNGFCDLGKGDMPWKETMQALRNIGYNKTLTAEMMPPAEGLLERTSAAMDSILAL
;
A
#
# COMPACT_ATOMS: atom_id res chain seq x y z
N LEU A 1 -2.31 -23.48 2.63
CA LEU A 1 -1.94 -24.26 3.83
C LEU A 1 -0.50 -24.75 3.75
N GLU A 2 -0.08 -25.43 2.67
CA GLU A 2 1.33 -25.84 2.49
C GLU A 2 2.32 -24.66 2.55
N TYR A 3 2.08 -23.58 1.79
CA TYR A 3 2.95 -22.39 1.83
C TYR A 3 3.03 -21.70 3.20
N LYS A 4 1.93 -21.69 3.98
CA LYS A 4 1.94 -21.19 5.35
C LYS A 4 2.90 -21.99 6.21
N LYS A 5 2.81 -23.32 6.12
CA LYS A 5 3.71 -24.22 6.82
C LYS A 5 5.16 -24.04 6.38
N ILE A 6 5.44 -23.88 5.08
CA ILE A 6 6.80 -23.62 4.58
C ILE A 6 7.36 -22.33 5.19
N ALA A 7 6.56 -21.26 5.28
CA ALA A 7 6.99 -20.01 5.90
C ALA A 7 7.30 -20.21 7.40
N GLU A 8 6.38 -20.85 8.14
CA GLU A 8 6.55 -21.15 9.57
C GLU A 8 7.77 -22.04 9.85
N ASP A 9 7.94 -23.13 9.09
CA ASP A 9 9.08 -24.05 9.19
C ASP A 9 10.42 -23.36 8.83
N SER A 10 10.36 -22.26 8.07
CA SER A 10 11.51 -21.43 7.72
C SER A 10 11.75 -20.26 8.70
N GLY A 11 10.94 -20.12 9.75
CA GLY A 11 11.02 -19.01 10.70
C GLY A 11 10.57 -17.66 10.12
N LEU A 12 9.81 -17.67 9.03
CA LEU A 12 9.26 -16.47 8.40
C LEU A 12 7.80 -16.25 8.81
N ALA A 13 7.46 -14.99 9.11
CA ALA A 13 6.08 -14.56 9.31
C ALA A 13 5.52 -13.96 8.02
N ALA A 14 4.32 -14.37 7.63
CA ALA A 14 3.58 -13.82 6.50
C ALA A 14 2.46 -12.90 7.01
N GLU A 15 2.80 -11.71 7.51
CA GLU A 15 1.83 -10.81 8.13
C GLU A 15 0.93 -10.07 7.15
N THR A 16 1.42 -9.83 5.93
CA THR A 16 0.72 -9.05 4.92
C THR A 16 0.85 -9.69 3.55
N LEU A 17 -0.15 -9.45 2.69
CA LEU A 17 -0.12 -9.85 1.28
C LEU A 17 -0.30 -8.63 0.39
N ALA A 18 0.55 -8.50 -0.63
CA ALA A 18 0.38 -7.52 -1.70
C ALA A 18 0.17 -8.22 -3.04
N SER A 19 -0.50 -7.54 -3.98
CA SER A 19 -0.69 -8.06 -5.33
C SER A 19 -0.73 -6.94 -6.36
N GLY A 20 -0.20 -7.19 -7.55
CA GLY A 20 -0.30 -6.27 -8.69
C GLY A 20 -1.60 -6.39 -9.49
N ILE A 21 -2.65 -6.99 -8.91
CA ILE A 21 -3.89 -7.35 -9.62
C ILE A 21 -4.56 -6.11 -10.24
N SER A 22 -4.65 -5.00 -9.50
CA SER A 22 -5.28 -3.75 -9.96
C SER A 22 -4.62 -3.15 -11.20
N TRP A 23 -3.36 -3.47 -11.48
CA TRP A 23 -2.67 -3.00 -12.69
C TRP A 23 -3.17 -3.71 -13.94
N ALA A 24 -3.53 -4.99 -13.83
CA ALA A 24 -4.05 -5.79 -14.95
C ALA A 24 -5.58 -5.74 -15.06
N VAL A 25 -6.28 -5.61 -13.93
CA VAL A 25 -7.75 -5.61 -13.85
C VAL A 25 -8.17 -4.52 -12.86
N SER A 26 -8.25 -3.28 -13.37
CA SER A 26 -8.45 -2.09 -12.53
C SER A 26 -9.87 -2.00 -11.95
N PRO A 27 -10.03 -1.72 -10.64
CA PRO A 27 -11.35 -1.45 -10.06
C PRO A 27 -12.00 -0.16 -10.59
N SER A 28 -11.24 0.76 -11.18
CA SER A 28 -11.76 2.00 -11.77
C SER A 28 -11.98 1.93 -13.28
N ASP A 29 -11.83 0.76 -13.90
CA ASP A 29 -11.99 0.58 -15.36
C ASP A 29 -13.34 1.11 -15.87
N ALA A 30 -13.38 1.61 -17.11
CA ALA A 30 -14.61 2.07 -17.74
C ALA A 30 -15.62 0.93 -17.95
N ASP A 31 -15.14 -0.28 -18.24
CA ASP A 31 -15.99 -1.45 -18.45
C ASP A 31 -16.49 -2.02 -17.10
N PRO A 32 -17.81 -2.03 -16.83
CA PRO A 32 -18.37 -2.64 -15.62
C PRO A 32 -18.01 -4.12 -15.44
N ALA A 33 -17.82 -4.89 -16.51
CA ALA A 33 -17.43 -6.29 -16.41
C ALA A 33 -16.00 -6.45 -15.90
N VAL A 34 -15.09 -5.54 -16.29
CA VAL A 34 -13.72 -5.52 -15.76
C VAL A 34 -13.73 -5.17 -14.27
N ARG A 35 -14.55 -4.19 -13.86
CA ARG A 35 -14.69 -3.83 -12.43
C ARG A 35 -15.24 -4.98 -11.59
N ALA A 36 -16.32 -5.61 -12.03
CA ALA A 36 -16.90 -6.77 -11.34
C ALA A 36 -15.89 -7.92 -11.24
N ARG A 37 -15.15 -8.19 -12.31
CA ARG A 37 -14.05 -9.18 -12.29
C ARG A 37 -12.96 -8.78 -11.30
N SER A 38 -12.59 -7.50 -11.23
CA SER A 38 -11.59 -6.99 -10.28
C SER A 38 -12.00 -7.30 -8.83
N ILE A 39 -13.26 -7.01 -8.47
CA ILE A 39 -13.76 -7.29 -7.12
C ILE A 39 -13.73 -8.80 -6.82
N ASP A 40 -14.22 -9.64 -7.74
CA ASP A 40 -14.23 -11.10 -7.57
C ASP A 40 -12.81 -11.68 -7.33
N ILE A 41 -11.82 -11.25 -8.11
CA ILE A 41 -10.45 -11.76 -7.95
C ILE A 41 -9.75 -11.23 -6.70
N HIS A 42 -10.06 -10.00 -6.27
CA HIS A 42 -9.55 -9.45 -5.00
C HIS A 42 -10.20 -10.12 -3.79
N ALA A 43 -11.50 -10.44 -3.84
CA ALA A 43 -12.16 -11.24 -2.80
C ALA A 43 -11.49 -12.62 -2.66
N LYS A 44 -11.15 -13.26 -3.77
CA LYS A 44 -10.36 -14.51 -3.77
C LYS A 44 -8.93 -14.30 -3.27
N ALA A 45 -8.33 -13.13 -3.46
CA ALA A 45 -7.00 -12.81 -2.93
C ALA A 45 -7.05 -12.61 -1.41
N LEU A 46 -8.06 -11.93 -0.87
CA LEU A 46 -8.32 -11.82 0.57
C LEU A 46 -8.48 -13.21 1.21
N GLN A 47 -9.24 -14.10 0.57
CA GLN A 47 -9.38 -15.47 1.05
C GLN A 47 -8.04 -16.21 1.14
N ARG A 48 -7.15 -15.99 0.15
CA ARG A 48 -5.80 -16.57 0.17
C ARG A 48 -4.91 -15.94 1.24
N ALA A 49 -5.00 -14.63 1.45
CA ALA A 49 -4.32 -13.94 2.54
C ALA A 49 -4.73 -14.56 3.89
N ALA A 50 -6.03 -14.77 4.12
CA ALA A 50 -6.54 -15.45 5.31
C ALA A 50 -6.00 -16.88 5.45
N TRP A 51 -5.95 -17.67 4.38
CA TRP A 51 -5.38 -19.03 4.40
C TRP A 51 -3.88 -19.07 4.70
N LEU A 52 -3.15 -18.01 4.33
CA LEU A 52 -1.73 -17.83 4.65
C LEU A 52 -1.52 -17.33 6.08
N GLY A 53 -2.58 -16.88 6.76
CA GLY A 53 -2.50 -16.27 8.09
C GLY A 53 -2.07 -14.81 8.06
N CYS A 54 -2.15 -14.14 6.91
CA CYS A 54 -1.93 -12.71 6.82
C CYS A 54 -3.04 -11.96 7.57
N GLU A 55 -2.66 -10.90 8.26
CA GLU A 55 -3.59 -10.03 8.97
C GLU A 55 -4.09 -8.88 8.11
N ALA A 56 -3.37 -8.54 7.03
CA ALA A 56 -3.75 -7.49 6.11
C ALA A 56 -3.42 -7.83 4.65
N MET A 57 -4.19 -7.26 3.72
CA MET A 57 -3.91 -7.29 2.30
C MET A 57 -3.85 -5.86 1.76
N LEU A 58 -2.76 -5.53 1.07
CA LEU A 58 -2.62 -4.29 0.32
C LEU A 58 -3.57 -4.30 -0.89
N PHE A 59 -4.27 -3.19 -1.08
CA PHE A 59 -5.17 -2.99 -2.21
C PHE A 59 -4.99 -1.61 -2.84
N VAL A 60 -4.73 -1.59 -4.15
CA VAL A 60 -4.81 -0.36 -4.94
C VAL A 60 -6.24 -0.24 -5.48
N PRO A 61 -7.03 0.76 -5.07
CA PRO A 61 -8.49 0.75 -5.24
C PRO A 61 -8.96 1.22 -6.62
N GLY A 62 -8.04 1.54 -7.52
CA GLY A 62 -8.33 2.16 -8.81
C GLY A 62 -7.12 2.97 -9.27
N ALA A 63 -7.27 3.67 -10.39
CA ALA A 63 -6.27 4.56 -10.96
C ALA A 63 -6.94 5.59 -11.89
N VAL A 64 -6.46 6.82 -11.85
CA VAL A 64 -6.76 7.82 -12.89
C VAL A 64 -5.89 7.58 -14.11
N VAL A 65 -4.60 7.31 -13.88
CA VAL A 65 -3.61 6.90 -14.88
C VAL A 65 -2.73 5.81 -14.30
N ILE A 66 -2.09 4.99 -15.13
CA ILE A 66 -1.06 4.04 -14.69
C ILE A 66 0.20 4.35 -15.51
N PRO A 67 1.18 5.08 -14.96
CA PRO A 67 2.33 5.59 -15.73
C PRO A 67 3.17 4.50 -16.42
N TRP A 68 3.19 3.30 -15.85
CA TRP A 68 3.93 2.15 -16.38
C TRP A 68 3.07 1.21 -17.26
N GLU A 69 1.79 1.51 -17.48
CA GLU A 69 0.90 0.73 -18.36
C GLU A 69 0.35 1.63 -19.48
N PRO A 70 1.05 1.74 -20.62
CA PRO A 70 0.65 2.61 -21.72
C PRO A 70 -0.72 2.29 -22.32
N GLY A 71 -1.23 1.07 -22.14
CA GLY A 71 -2.55 0.67 -22.60
C GLY A 71 -3.70 1.20 -21.74
N TYR A 72 -3.41 1.68 -20.52
CA TYR A 72 -4.44 2.16 -19.60
C TYR A 72 -4.94 3.55 -20.02
N ARG A 73 -6.26 3.65 -20.28
CA ARG A 73 -6.87 4.92 -20.65
C ARG A 73 -7.21 5.74 -19.40
N PRO A 74 -6.96 7.06 -19.41
CA PRO A 74 -7.29 7.90 -18.28
C PRO A 74 -8.77 7.81 -17.86
N VAL A 75 -9.01 7.69 -16.56
CA VAL A 75 -10.34 7.72 -15.96
C VAL A 75 -10.54 9.08 -15.29
N ARG A 76 -11.68 9.74 -15.53
CA ARG A 76 -11.98 11.02 -14.87
C ARG A 76 -11.96 10.84 -13.34
N TYR A 77 -11.33 11.78 -12.64
CA TYR A 77 -11.00 11.66 -11.21
C TYR A 77 -12.20 11.31 -10.31
N ASP A 78 -13.33 11.99 -10.51
CA ASP A 78 -14.57 11.76 -9.77
C ASP A 78 -15.11 10.33 -9.96
N LEU A 79 -15.09 9.83 -11.20
CA LEU A 79 -15.50 8.45 -11.51
C LEU A 79 -14.51 7.43 -10.93
N ALA A 80 -13.21 7.73 -10.96
CA ALA A 80 -12.19 6.87 -10.36
C ALA A 80 -12.39 6.77 -8.85
N LEU A 81 -12.64 7.89 -8.16
CA LEU A 81 -12.97 7.90 -6.73
C LEU A 81 -14.29 7.18 -6.42
N GLU A 82 -15.35 7.42 -7.17
CA GLU A 82 -16.64 6.75 -6.99
C GLU A 82 -16.49 5.22 -7.08
N ARG A 83 -15.81 4.75 -8.13
CA ARG A 83 -15.56 3.32 -8.37
C ARG A 83 -14.63 2.72 -7.32
N ALA A 84 -13.60 3.47 -6.90
CA ALA A 84 -12.74 3.08 -5.79
C ALA A 84 -13.54 2.89 -4.50
N ARG A 85 -14.49 3.78 -4.19
CA ARG A 85 -15.42 3.62 -3.05
C ARG A 85 -16.17 2.32 -3.12
N HIS A 86 -16.80 2.07 -4.26
CA HIS A 86 -17.64 0.90 -4.46
C HIS A 86 -16.83 -0.38 -4.25
N ALA A 87 -15.64 -0.45 -4.84
CA ALA A 87 -14.74 -1.60 -4.67
C ALA A 87 -14.28 -1.78 -3.21
N VAL A 88 -13.92 -0.68 -2.53
CA VAL A 88 -13.47 -0.73 -1.12
C VAL A 88 -14.60 -1.12 -0.17
N ILE A 89 -15.84 -0.67 -0.41
CA ILE A 89 -17.01 -1.08 0.38
C ILE A 89 -17.24 -2.58 0.24
N GLU A 90 -17.37 -3.10 -0.99
CA GLU A 90 -17.64 -4.52 -1.21
C GLU A 90 -16.50 -5.42 -0.69
N LEU A 91 -15.25 -5.06 -0.97
CA LEU A 91 -14.09 -5.83 -0.51
C LEU A 91 -13.87 -5.68 1.01
N GLY A 92 -14.29 -4.56 1.60
CA GLY A 92 -14.24 -4.33 3.03
C GLY A 92 -15.17 -5.28 3.80
N GLU A 93 -16.36 -5.59 3.26
CA GLU A 93 -17.25 -6.60 3.84
C GLU A 93 -16.61 -8.00 3.81
N VAL A 94 -16.04 -8.38 2.66
CA VAL A 94 -15.31 -9.65 2.50
C VAL A 94 -14.12 -9.72 3.46
N ALA A 95 -13.38 -8.63 3.61
CA ALA A 95 -12.24 -8.52 4.51
C ALA A 95 -12.67 -8.72 5.97
N ALA A 96 -13.77 -8.08 6.39
CA ALA A 96 -14.34 -8.24 7.73
C ALA A 96 -14.73 -9.69 8.04
N ASP A 97 -15.43 -10.37 7.11
CA ASP A 97 -15.83 -11.77 7.26
C ASP A 97 -14.64 -12.72 7.39
N LEU A 98 -13.53 -12.39 6.74
CA LEU A 98 -12.30 -13.19 6.74
C LEU A 98 -11.37 -12.85 7.90
N GLY A 99 -11.64 -11.80 8.67
CA GLY A 99 -10.74 -11.31 9.73
C GLY A 99 -9.41 -10.77 9.20
N VAL A 100 -9.40 -10.22 7.99
CA VAL A 100 -8.23 -9.61 7.34
C VAL A 100 -8.50 -8.12 7.14
N VAL A 101 -7.50 -7.26 7.31
CA VAL A 101 -7.64 -5.84 6.97
C VAL A 101 -7.41 -5.62 5.47
N LEU A 102 -8.36 -4.98 4.79
CA LEU A 102 -8.16 -4.40 3.47
C LEU A 102 -7.45 -3.05 3.61
N ALA A 103 -6.17 -3.01 3.28
CA ALA A 103 -5.33 -1.84 3.46
C ALA A 103 -5.13 -1.12 2.11
N VAL A 104 -5.77 0.04 1.95
CA VAL A 104 -5.71 0.86 0.74
C VAL A 104 -4.36 1.57 0.64
N GLU A 105 -3.70 1.52 -0.51
CA GLU A 105 -2.36 2.12 -0.67
C GLU A 105 -2.36 3.44 -1.46
N ASN A 106 -1.50 4.38 -1.05
CA ASN A 106 -1.13 5.57 -1.81
C ASN A 106 -0.02 5.25 -2.84
N VAL A 107 -0.29 5.50 -4.12
CA VAL A 107 0.62 5.16 -5.24
C VAL A 107 0.56 6.22 -6.34
N TRP A 108 1.50 6.20 -7.28
CA TRP A 108 1.60 7.19 -8.37
C TRP A 108 0.65 6.91 -9.54
N ASN A 109 -0.64 6.77 -9.25
CA ASN A 109 -1.68 6.45 -10.24
C ASN A 109 -2.74 7.56 -10.39
N GLY A 110 -2.49 8.70 -9.77
CA GLY A 110 -3.36 9.87 -9.79
C GLY A 110 -4.60 9.75 -8.90
N LEU A 111 -4.57 8.93 -7.85
CA LEU A 111 -5.52 8.98 -6.73
C LEU A 111 -4.84 9.45 -5.44
N PHE A 112 -5.59 10.16 -4.60
CA PHE A 112 -5.20 10.62 -3.26
C PHE A 112 -3.96 11.54 -3.27
N TYR A 113 -4.20 12.83 -3.50
CA TYR A 113 -3.12 13.83 -3.55
C TYR A 113 -2.87 14.53 -2.22
N SER A 114 -3.71 14.31 -1.20
CA SER A 114 -3.54 14.90 0.12
C SER A 114 -3.92 13.91 1.23
N PRO A 115 -3.32 14.04 2.43
CA PRO A 115 -3.65 13.18 3.55
C PRO A 115 -5.09 13.41 4.04
N LEU A 116 -5.62 14.61 3.85
CA LEU A 116 -7.02 14.94 4.20
C LEU A 116 -8.02 14.23 3.30
N GLU A 117 -7.74 14.20 1.99
CA GLU A 117 -8.55 13.46 1.03
C GLU A 117 -8.51 11.96 1.34
N PHE A 118 -7.33 11.41 1.62
CA PHE A 118 -7.21 9.98 1.88
C PHE A 118 -7.85 9.58 3.21
N ALA A 119 -7.65 10.37 4.27
CA ALA A 119 -8.31 10.17 5.55
C ALA A 119 -9.84 10.23 5.41
N GLY A 120 -10.36 11.26 4.71
CA GLY A 120 -11.79 11.40 4.46
C GLY A 120 -12.36 10.23 3.65
N PHE A 121 -11.63 9.77 2.63
CA PHE A 121 -12.03 8.59 1.86
C PHE A 121 -12.18 7.34 2.75
N ILE A 122 -11.21 7.07 3.64
CA ILE A 122 -11.27 5.92 4.56
C ILE A 122 -12.40 6.07 5.58
N ASP A 123 -12.56 7.27 6.14
CA ASP A 123 -13.60 7.55 7.14
C ASP A 123 -15.01 7.36 6.57
N GLU A 124 -15.24 7.75 5.32
CA GLU A 124 -16.52 7.58 4.62
C GLU A 124 -16.93 6.11 4.44
N ILE A 125 -15.98 5.17 4.39
CA ILE A 125 -16.28 3.74 4.26
C ILE A 125 -16.94 3.21 5.53
N GLY A 126 -16.54 3.72 6.71
CA GLY A 126 -17.11 3.33 8.00
C GLY A 126 -16.94 1.85 8.38
N ASN A 127 -16.01 1.13 7.74
CA ASN A 127 -15.74 -0.29 8.01
C ASN A 127 -14.39 -0.45 8.74
N PRO A 128 -14.35 -1.04 9.95
CA PRO A 128 -13.12 -1.21 10.72
C PRO A 128 -12.13 -2.21 10.11
N ALA A 129 -12.55 -3.04 9.15
CA ALA A 129 -11.67 -3.91 8.39
C ALA A 129 -10.99 -3.18 7.21
N VAL A 130 -11.26 -1.89 7.00
CA VAL A 130 -10.62 -1.06 5.98
C VAL A 130 -9.67 -0.07 6.64
N GLY A 131 -8.44 -0.01 6.14
CA GLY A 131 -7.43 0.92 6.63
C GLY A 131 -6.48 1.34 5.52
N VAL A 132 -5.36 1.96 5.91
CA VAL A 132 -4.32 2.43 4.99
C VAL A 132 -3.09 1.52 5.04
N TYR A 133 -2.61 1.13 3.86
CA TYR A 133 -1.25 0.66 3.67
C TYR A 133 -0.41 1.86 3.25
N PHE A 134 0.31 2.47 4.18
CA PHE A 134 1.00 3.72 3.91
C PHE A 134 2.39 3.47 3.34
N ASP A 135 2.61 3.80 2.07
CA ASP A 135 3.95 3.83 1.47
C ASP A 135 4.55 5.21 1.68
N VAL A 136 5.57 5.28 2.53
CA VAL A 136 6.22 6.54 2.91
C VAL A 136 6.98 7.17 1.74
N GLY A 137 7.56 6.35 0.86
CA GLY A 137 8.40 6.80 -0.25
C GLY A 137 7.58 7.31 -1.43
N ASN A 138 6.38 6.76 -1.64
CA ASN A 138 5.48 7.25 -2.68
C ASN A 138 5.07 8.72 -2.44
N ILE A 139 5.04 9.20 -1.19
CA ILE A 139 4.59 10.57 -0.92
C ILE A 139 5.62 11.64 -1.31
N LEU A 140 6.92 11.33 -1.19
CA LEU A 140 7.98 12.34 -1.11
C LEU A 140 8.12 13.22 -2.37
N ASN A 141 7.85 12.68 -3.56
CA ASN A 141 7.99 13.42 -4.82
C ASN A 141 6.76 14.28 -5.17
N HIS A 142 5.59 13.64 -5.23
CA HIS A 142 4.39 14.24 -5.85
C HIS A 142 3.33 14.69 -4.85
N GLN A 143 3.31 14.14 -3.64
CA GLN A 143 2.16 14.23 -2.73
C GLN A 143 2.41 15.07 -1.49
N GLN A 144 3.63 15.16 -0.93
CA GLN A 144 4.13 16.14 0.08
C GLN A 144 5.19 15.49 1.02
N TRP A 145 5.06 15.73 2.34
CA TRP A 145 6.02 15.40 3.39
C TRP A 145 5.49 14.23 4.22
N PRO A 146 6.16 13.06 4.21
CA PRO A 146 5.64 11.83 4.82
C PRO A 146 5.28 11.92 6.32
N PRO A 147 6.06 12.60 7.20
CA PRO A 147 5.70 12.76 8.61
C PRO A 147 4.31 13.38 8.83
N HIS A 148 3.93 14.40 8.04
CA HIS A 148 2.60 15.03 8.18
C HIS A 148 1.48 14.07 7.75
N TRP A 149 1.72 13.25 6.74
CA TRP A 149 0.76 12.22 6.33
C TRP A 149 0.54 11.20 7.44
N ILE A 150 1.60 10.76 8.11
CA ILE A 150 1.50 9.83 9.23
C ILE A 150 0.66 10.41 10.36
N GLU A 151 0.94 11.65 10.77
CA GLU A 151 0.21 12.34 11.85
C GLU A 151 -1.28 12.56 11.51
N LEU A 152 -1.60 12.83 10.24
CA LEU A 152 -2.98 13.11 9.81
C LEU A 152 -3.79 11.83 9.52
N LEU A 153 -3.14 10.77 9.05
CA LEU A 153 -3.78 9.47 8.86
C LEU A 153 -3.99 8.77 10.21
N ASP A 154 -3.02 8.89 11.12
CA ASP A 154 -3.08 8.40 12.51
C ASP A 154 -3.49 6.92 12.57
N LEU A 155 -4.48 6.57 13.39
CA LEU A 155 -4.95 5.20 13.60
C LEU A 155 -5.52 4.50 12.35
N ARG A 156 -5.70 5.23 11.23
CA ARG A 156 -6.09 4.64 9.94
C ARG A 156 -4.96 3.80 9.34
N ILE A 157 -3.70 4.09 9.69
CA ILE A 157 -2.55 3.34 9.19
C ILE A 157 -2.57 1.93 9.77
N SER A 158 -2.82 0.96 8.91
CA SER A 158 -2.88 -0.45 9.25
C SER A 158 -1.56 -1.17 8.99
N ARG A 159 -0.83 -0.75 7.95
CA ARG A 159 0.47 -1.28 7.52
C ARG A 159 1.30 -0.19 6.86
N VAL A 160 2.61 -0.38 6.79
CA VAL A 160 3.54 0.62 6.25
C VAL A 160 4.56 -0.03 5.33
N HIS A 161 4.76 0.56 4.15
CA HIS A 161 5.90 0.29 3.30
C HIS A 161 7.02 1.30 3.57
N LEU A 162 8.24 0.79 3.76
CA LEU A 162 9.47 1.57 3.71
C LEU A 162 9.98 1.56 2.27
N LYS A 163 10.14 2.76 1.72
CA LYS A 163 10.71 2.99 0.40
C LYS A 163 11.41 4.35 0.43
N ASP A 164 12.51 4.47 -0.29
CA ASP A 164 13.30 5.71 -0.36
C ASP A 164 13.30 6.29 -1.77
N PHE A 165 13.44 7.60 -1.84
CA PHE A 165 13.29 8.36 -3.07
C PHE A 165 14.24 9.55 -3.14
N GLN A 166 14.87 9.75 -4.29
CA GLN A 166 15.75 10.88 -4.58
C GLN A 166 14.97 12.01 -5.26
N LEU A 167 14.75 13.12 -4.56
CA LEU A 167 14.08 14.33 -5.05
C LEU A 167 14.80 14.95 -6.24
N SER A 168 16.11 14.76 -6.34
CA SER A 168 16.91 15.20 -7.50
C SER A 168 16.48 14.52 -8.81
N ASN A 169 15.77 13.38 -8.72
CA ASN A 169 15.22 12.65 -9.85
C ASN A 169 13.72 12.40 -9.65
N GLY A 170 12.89 13.37 -10.04
CA GLY A 170 11.42 13.30 -9.91
C GLY A 170 10.69 12.28 -10.81
N THR A 171 11.37 11.25 -11.31
CA THR A 171 10.79 10.18 -12.14
C THR A 171 10.78 8.85 -11.39
N MET A 172 10.27 7.77 -12.01
CA MET A 172 10.37 6.41 -11.42
C MET A 172 11.82 5.97 -11.15
N ASN A 173 12.80 6.57 -11.82
CA ASN A 173 14.22 6.30 -11.56
C ASN A 173 14.77 6.96 -10.29
N GLY A 174 13.94 7.75 -9.58
CA GLY A 174 14.29 8.32 -8.28
C GLY A 174 14.15 7.34 -7.12
N PHE A 175 13.39 6.24 -7.28
CA PHE A 175 13.32 5.18 -6.26
C PHE A 175 14.69 4.51 -6.13
N CYS A 176 15.15 4.36 -4.89
CA CYS A 176 16.51 3.90 -4.60
C CYS A 176 16.56 2.98 -3.37
N ASP A 177 17.75 2.44 -3.08
CA ASP A 177 18.01 1.71 -1.84
C ASP A 177 17.68 2.58 -0.60
N LEU A 178 17.19 1.95 0.46
CA LEU A 178 16.89 2.63 1.72
C LEU A 178 18.11 3.34 2.30
N GLY A 179 17.93 4.59 2.74
CA GLY A 179 19.00 5.44 3.25
C GLY A 179 19.87 6.07 2.17
N LYS A 180 19.52 5.92 0.88
CA LYS A 180 20.20 6.55 -0.26
C LYS A 180 19.37 7.65 -0.92
N GLY A 181 18.15 7.88 -0.45
CA GLY A 181 17.29 8.95 -0.93
C GLY A 181 17.21 10.09 0.08
N ASP A 182 16.16 10.88 -0.09
CA ASP A 182 15.91 12.11 0.65
C ASP A 182 14.80 11.94 1.70
N MET A 183 14.40 10.69 2.01
CA MET A 183 13.41 10.41 3.03
C MET A 183 13.84 10.96 4.41
N PRO A 184 12.98 11.74 5.09
CA PRO A 184 13.27 12.23 6.44
C PRO A 184 13.06 11.12 7.47
N TRP A 185 13.94 10.12 7.49
CA TRP A 185 13.75 8.89 8.25
C TRP A 185 13.57 9.12 9.75
N LYS A 186 14.32 10.05 10.34
CA LYS A 186 14.21 10.35 11.78
C LYS A 186 12.83 10.87 12.14
N GLU A 187 12.33 11.86 11.39
CA GLU A 187 11.01 12.45 11.58
C GLU A 187 9.90 11.45 11.24
N THR A 188 10.10 10.62 10.21
CA THR A 188 9.15 9.58 9.78
C THR A 188 8.97 8.53 10.87
N MET A 189 10.07 8.01 11.43
CA MET A 189 10.03 7.05 12.52
C MET A 189 9.47 7.66 13.81
N GLN A 190 9.78 8.92 14.09
CA GLN A 190 9.18 9.64 15.22
C GLN A 190 7.67 9.80 15.06
N ALA A 191 7.18 10.15 13.87
CA ALA A 191 5.75 10.27 13.60
C ALA A 191 5.03 8.93 13.79
N LEU A 192 5.59 7.82 13.29
CA LEU A 192 5.04 6.47 13.50
C LEU A 192 4.96 6.11 14.99
N ARG A 193 6.00 6.45 15.77
CA ARG A 193 5.97 6.26 17.24
C ARG A 193 4.91 7.12 17.91
N ASN A 194 4.74 8.37 17.49
CA ASN A 194 3.77 9.30 18.08
C ASN A 194 2.33 8.82 17.94
N ILE A 195 1.99 8.18 16.81
CA ILE A 195 0.67 7.56 16.59
C ILE A 195 0.54 6.16 17.21
N GLY A 196 1.60 5.68 17.89
CA GLY A 196 1.61 4.37 18.54
C GLY A 196 1.70 3.17 17.60
N TYR A 197 2.19 3.36 16.37
CA TYR A 197 2.35 2.25 15.42
C TYR A 197 3.35 1.21 15.96
N ASN A 198 2.90 -0.03 16.12
CA ASN A 198 3.65 -1.12 16.75
C ASN A 198 3.63 -2.43 15.95
N LYS A 199 3.26 -2.34 14.66
CA LYS A 199 3.20 -3.49 13.75
C LYS A 199 4.46 -3.57 12.89
N THR A 200 4.59 -4.62 12.09
CA THR A 200 5.75 -4.78 11.20
C THR A 200 5.86 -3.63 10.19
N LEU A 201 7.10 -3.25 9.88
CA LEU A 201 7.46 -2.34 8.80
C LEU A 201 8.04 -3.17 7.66
N THR A 202 7.49 -3.02 6.45
CA THR A 202 7.86 -3.84 5.30
C THR A 202 8.63 -3.01 4.30
N ALA A 203 9.84 -3.38 3.92
CA ALA A 203 10.55 -2.70 2.83
C ALA A 203 10.02 -3.17 1.47
N GLU A 204 9.65 -2.23 0.60
CA GLU A 204 9.25 -2.54 -0.79
C GLU A 204 10.41 -2.21 -1.73
N MET A 205 11.17 -3.24 -2.09
CA MET A 205 12.39 -3.09 -2.88
C MET A 205 12.30 -3.82 -4.21
N MET A 206 12.56 -3.09 -5.30
CA MET A 206 12.56 -3.63 -6.66
C MET A 206 13.49 -2.81 -7.57
N PRO A 207 14.02 -3.40 -8.66
CA PRO A 207 13.93 -4.81 -9.03
C PRO A 207 14.83 -5.69 -8.14
N PRO A 208 14.62 -7.03 -8.12
CA PRO A 208 15.53 -7.95 -7.47
C PRO A 208 16.97 -7.79 -7.99
N ALA A 209 17.92 -7.73 -7.06
CA ALA A 209 19.34 -7.62 -7.36
C ALA A 209 20.15 -8.41 -6.34
N GLU A 210 21.33 -8.88 -6.73
CA GLU A 210 22.28 -9.50 -5.81
C GLU A 210 22.60 -8.55 -4.65
N GLY A 211 22.63 -9.08 -3.42
CA GLY A 211 22.88 -8.31 -2.21
C GLY A 211 21.73 -7.38 -1.76
N LEU A 212 20.54 -7.42 -2.40
CA LEU A 212 19.46 -6.47 -2.12
C LEU A 212 18.86 -6.69 -0.74
N LEU A 213 18.66 -7.94 -0.36
CA LEU A 213 18.10 -8.29 0.93
C LEU A 213 19.03 -7.85 2.07
N GLU A 214 20.33 -8.09 1.93
CA GLU A 214 21.34 -7.77 2.93
C GLU A 214 21.46 -6.27 3.16
N ARG A 215 21.56 -5.48 2.09
CA ARG A 215 21.65 -4.02 2.21
C ARG A 215 20.34 -3.39 2.69
N THR A 216 19.20 -3.95 2.29
CA THR A 216 17.88 -3.50 2.77
C THR A 216 17.74 -3.78 4.27
N SER A 217 18.10 -4.98 4.72
CA SER A 217 18.08 -5.34 6.13
C SER A 217 18.96 -4.40 6.97
N ALA A 218 20.21 -4.18 6.54
CA ALA A 218 21.12 -3.28 7.26
C ALA A 218 20.63 -1.82 7.31
N ALA A 219 19.98 -1.36 6.23
CA ALA A 219 19.38 -0.04 6.18
C ALA A 219 18.15 0.05 7.10
N MET A 220 17.29 -0.97 7.13
CA MET A 220 16.16 -1.05 8.06
C MET A 220 16.63 -1.02 9.51
N ASP A 221 17.67 -1.78 9.87
CA ASP A 221 18.25 -1.74 11.23
C ASP A 221 18.70 -0.31 11.61
N SER A 222 19.32 0.40 10.67
CA SER A 222 19.76 1.78 10.86
C SER A 222 18.58 2.76 11.00
N ILE A 223 17.53 2.59 10.19
CA ILE A 223 16.32 3.43 10.22
C ILE A 223 15.54 3.20 11.52
N LEU A 224 15.33 1.95 11.93
CA LEU A 224 14.59 1.58 13.13
C LEU A 224 15.27 2.05 14.42
N ALA A 225 16.59 2.26 14.38
CA ALA A 225 17.37 2.76 15.51
C ALA A 225 17.28 4.30 15.71
N LEU A 226 16.68 5.05 14.78
CA LEU A 226 16.48 6.51 14.86
C LEU A 226 15.32 6.89 15.76
#